data_AF-A0A1Y2PBE8-F1
#
_entry.id   AF-A0A1Y2PBE8-F1
#
_cell.length_a   1.000
_cell.length_b   1.000
_cell.length_c   1.000
_cell.angle_alpha   90.00
_cell.angle_beta   90.00
_cell.angle_gamma   90.00
#
_symmetry.space_group_name_H-M   'P 1'
#
loop_
_entity.id
_entity.type
_entity.pdbx_description
1 polymer ?
#
loop_
_entity_poly.entity_id
_entity_poly.type
_entity_poly.pdbx_seq_one_letter_code
_entity_poly.pdbx_strand_id
1 'polypeptide(L)'
;MKRGTNFWLILILAISIGSLFGYAVSSSIHGKNKSDAILKILRDNCNCKEVNQLIYVKGLQYGPDGITTEKVEYELIDCINKNTSELTLLLAKEVDGFNKIDLVTLDFITNNVSNKTTIKNGKIQP
;
A
#
# COMPACT_ATOMS: atom_id res chain seq x y z
N MET A 1 21.10 -48.31 17.14
CA MET A 1 20.85 -47.33 16.05
C MET A 1 19.59 -46.52 16.38
N LYS A 2 19.70 -45.32 16.96
CA LYS A 2 18.53 -44.43 17.29
C LYS A 2 18.83 -42.93 17.12
N ARG A 3 19.87 -42.57 16.35
CA ARG A 3 20.31 -41.15 16.18
C ARG A 3 19.78 -40.46 14.91
N GLY A 4 19.27 -41.22 13.93
CA GLY A 4 18.85 -40.65 12.63
C GLY A 4 17.44 -40.05 12.61
N THR A 5 16.48 -40.63 13.35
CA THR A 5 15.07 -40.22 13.29
C THR A 5 14.82 -38.83 13.87
N ASN A 6 15.57 -38.45 14.92
CA ASN A 6 15.41 -37.14 15.57
C ASN A 6 15.98 -36.00 14.72
N PHE A 7 17.03 -36.25 13.91
CA PHE A 7 17.62 -35.23 13.05
C PHE A 7 16.69 -34.86 11.89
N TRP A 8 16.04 -35.86 11.29
CA TRP A 8 15.07 -35.66 10.21
C TRP A 8 13.81 -34.90 10.68
N LEU A 9 13.33 -35.17 11.89
CA LEU A 9 12.22 -34.42 12.49
C LEU A 9 12.57 -32.94 12.73
N ILE A 10 13.77 -32.65 13.23
CA ILE A 10 14.25 -31.28 13.45
C ILE A 10 14.40 -30.53 12.11
N LEU A 11 14.88 -31.21 11.06
CA LEU A 11 15.03 -30.63 9.72
C LEU A 11 13.68 -30.24 9.10
N ILE A 12 12.68 -31.12 9.19
CA ILE A 12 11.33 -30.84 8.67
C ILE A 12 10.67 -29.68 9.44
N LEU A 13 10.85 -29.65 10.76
CA LEU A 13 10.33 -28.57 11.61
C LEU A 13 10.99 -27.21 11.30
N ALA A 14 12.28 -27.20 10.99
CA ALA A 14 12.99 -25.97 10.62
C ALA A 14 12.52 -25.42 9.26
N ILE A 15 12.19 -26.29 8.30
CA ILE A 15 11.71 -25.91 6.96
C ILE A 15 10.29 -25.33 7.02
N SER A 16 9.40 -25.88 7.86
CA SER A 16 8.03 -25.34 8.02
C SER A 16 8.03 -23.96 8.70
N ILE A 17 8.93 -23.74 9.67
CA ILE A 17 9.10 -22.43 10.29
C ILE A 17 9.75 -21.44 9.30
N GLY A 18 10.79 -21.87 8.58
CA GLY A 18 11.48 -21.02 7.60
C GLY A 18 10.60 -20.57 6.43
N SER A 19 9.67 -21.41 5.97
CA SER A 19 8.75 -21.07 4.88
C SER A 19 7.68 -20.04 5.28
N LEU A 20 7.16 -20.09 6.51
CA LEU A 20 6.26 -19.07 7.05
C LEU A 20 6.96 -17.71 7.20
N PHE A 21 8.19 -17.70 7.71
CA PHE A 21 8.98 -16.47 7.82
C PHE A 21 9.36 -15.90 6.45
N GLY A 22 9.74 -16.74 5.48
CA GLY A 22 10.06 -16.30 4.12
C GLY A 22 8.88 -15.59 3.43
N TYR A 23 7.66 -16.09 3.61
CA TYR A 23 6.45 -15.48 3.03
C TYR A 23 6.10 -14.12 3.65
N ALA A 24 6.25 -13.99 4.97
CA ALA A 24 6.01 -12.74 5.70
C ALA A 24 7.00 -11.62 5.30
N VAL A 25 8.27 -11.96 5.08
CA VAL A 25 9.28 -10.97 4.66
C VAL A 25 9.09 -10.59 3.18
N SER A 26 8.83 -11.57 2.31
CA SER A 26 8.56 -11.33 0.88
C SER A 26 7.37 -10.40 0.65
N SER A 27 6.25 -10.66 1.34
CA SER A 27 5.04 -9.83 1.22
C SER A 27 5.24 -8.40 1.75
N SER A 28 6.15 -8.19 2.71
CA SER A 28 6.49 -6.85 3.22
C SER A 28 7.29 -6.03 2.22
N ILE A 29 8.28 -6.63 1.55
CA ILE A 29 9.08 -5.98 0.50
C ILE A 29 8.19 -5.56 -0.67
N HIS A 30 7.28 -6.43 -1.10
CA HIS A 30 6.44 -6.18 -2.27
C HIS A 30 5.50 -4.97 -2.12
N GLY A 31 5.09 -4.64 -0.90
CA GLY A 31 4.18 -3.50 -0.70
C GLY A 31 4.87 -2.16 -0.54
N LYS A 32 6.10 -2.14 -0.02
CA LYS A 32 6.90 -0.90 0.00
C LYS A 32 7.09 -0.37 -1.42
N ASN A 33 7.32 -1.26 -2.39
CA ASN A 33 7.41 -0.93 -3.81
C ASN A 33 6.15 -0.24 -4.36
N LYS A 34 4.94 -0.68 -3.95
CA LYS A 34 3.69 -0.06 -4.42
C LYS A 34 3.52 1.36 -3.87
N SER A 35 3.78 1.53 -2.56
CA SER A 35 3.69 2.84 -1.90
C SER A 35 4.65 3.85 -2.52
N ASP A 36 5.89 3.42 -2.77
CA ASP A 36 6.91 4.26 -3.41
C ASP A 36 6.54 4.57 -4.87
N ALA A 37 5.96 3.60 -5.60
CA ALA A 37 5.51 3.79 -6.98
C ALA A 37 4.35 4.80 -7.06
N ILE A 38 3.36 4.73 -6.18
CA ILE A 38 2.28 5.71 -6.09
C ILE A 38 2.86 7.10 -5.79
N LEU A 39 3.73 7.20 -4.78
CA LEU A 39 4.35 8.47 -4.40
C LEU A 39 5.09 9.10 -5.59
N LYS A 40 5.82 8.30 -6.36
CA LYS A 40 6.52 8.74 -7.58
C LYS A 40 5.54 9.24 -8.63
N ILE A 41 4.48 8.49 -8.96
CA ILE A 41 3.46 8.91 -9.93
C ILE A 41 2.78 10.22 -9.49
N LEU A 42 2.49 10.36 -8.19
CA LEU A 42 1.91 11.59 -7.64
C LEU A 42 2.88 12.78 -7.83
N ARG A 43 4.17 12.63 -7.52
CA ARG A 43 5.17 13.70 -7.72
C ARG A 43 5.34 14.08 -9.18
N ASP A 44 5.46 13.07 -10.05
CA ASP A 44 5.76 13.29 -11.46
C ASP A 44 4.58 13.88 -12.23
N ASN A 45 3.35 13.69 -11.74
CA ASN A 45 2.13 14.04 -12.49
C ASN A 45 1.19 15.02 -11.78
N CYS A 46 1.29 15.27 -10.47
CA CYS A 46 0.34 16.14 -9.75
C CYS A 46 0.69 17.64 -9.82
N ASN A 47 1.90 18.01 -10.22
CA ASN A 47 2.40 19.39 -10.15
C ASN A 47 2.02 20.08 -8.82
N CYS A 48 2.33 19.39 -7.71
CA CYS A 48 2.13 19.88 -6.36
C CYS A 48 3.41 20.55 -5.86
N LYS A 49 3.25 21.47 -4.92
CA LYS A 49 4.39 22.02 -4.18
C LYS A 49 5.06 20.94 -3.34
N GLU A 50 4.27 20.10 -2.67
CA GLU A 50 4.78 18.98 -1.87
C GLU A 50 3.85 17.76 -2.02
N VAL A 51 4.47 16.57 -1.95
CA VAL A 51 3.76 15.29 -1.89
C VAL A 51 4.41 14.43 -0.82
N ASN A 52 3.64 14.17 0.24
CA ASN A 52 4.08 13.47 1.44
C ASN A 52 3.29 12.18 1.61
N GLN A 53 3.96 11.12 2.04
CA GLN A 53 3.30 9.90 2.48
C GLN A 53 3.07 10.00 3.98
N LEU A 54 1.80 10.06 4.39
CA LEU A 54 1.43 10.14 5.81
C LEU A 54 1.46 8.77 6.46
N ILE A 55 0.79 7.80 5.85
CA ILE A 55 0.56 6.48 6.44
C ILE A 55 0.70 5.42 5.36
N TYR A 56 1.42 4.34 5.68
CA TYR A 56 1.38 3.10 4.92
C TYR A 56 1.35 1.93 5.91
N VAL A 57 0.22 1.22 5.95
CA VAL A 57 -0.02 0.16 6.93
C VAL A 57 -0.53 -1.09 6.24
N LYS A 58 0.07 -2.22 6.59
CA LYS A 58 -0.34 -3.56 6.21
C LYS A 58 -0.80 -4.33 7.43
N GLY A 59 -1.89 -5.08 7.29
CA GLY A 59 -2.53 -5.82 8.37
C GLY A 59 -4.00 -5.46 8.50
N LEU A 60 -4.74 -6.31 9.22
CA LEU A 60 -6.17 -6.15 9.45
C LEU A 60 -6.45 -4.89 10.28
N GLN A 61 -7.14 -3.92 9.69
CA GLN A 61 -7.50 -2.64 10.29
C GLN A 61 -9.02 -2.45 10.20
N TYR A 62 -9.59 -1.99 11.31
CA TYR A 62 -11.01 -1.65 11.41
C TYR A 62 -11.15 -0.13 11.50
N GLY A 63 -11.95 0.46 10.63
CA GLY A 63 -12.20 1.89 10.61
C GLY A 63 -13.57 2.25 10.04
N PRO A 64 -13.87 3.56 9.91
CA PRO A 64 -15.12 4.04 9.28
C PRO A 64 -15.29 3.53 7.85
N ASP A 65 -14.18 3.23 7.15
CA ASP A 65 -14.16 2.67 5.80
C ASP A 65 -14.35 1.14 5.75
N GLY A 66 -14.61 0.51 6.90
CA GLY A 66 -14.76 -0.94 7.08
C GLY A 66 -13.46 -1.67 7.41
N ILE A 67 -13.42 -2.96 7.09
CA ILE A 67 -12.23 -3.82 7.28
C ILE A 67 -11.30 -3.61 6.09
N THR A 68 -10.03 -3.29 6.37
CA THR A 68 -8.97 -3.11 5.37
C THR A 68 -7.72 -3.90 5.78
N THR A 69 -6.98 -4.40 4.83
CA THR A 69 -5.74 -5.17 5.02
C THR A 69 -4.50 -4.44 4.49
N GLU A 70 -4.69 -3.47 3.58
CA GLU A 70 -3.64 -2.58 3.06
C GLU A 70 -4.21 -1.16 2.94
N LYS A 71 -3.67 -0.20 3.71
CA LYS A 71 -4.06 1.21 3.68
C LYS A 71 -2.84 2.09 3.38
N VAL A 72 -3.01 3.06 2.49
CA VAL A 72 -2.02 4.12 2.25
C VAL A 72 -2.68 5.49 2.21
N GLU A 73 -2.01 6.50 2.76
CA GLU A 73 -2.48 7.89 2.81
C GLU A 73 -1.38 8.84 2.35
N TYR A 74 -1.73 9.72 1.43
CA TYR A 74 -0.84 10.74 0.88
C TYR A 74 -1.43 12.12 1.09
N GLU A 75 -0.56 13.06 1.40
CA GLU A 75 -0.86 14.48 1.47
C GLU A 75 -0.28 15.18 0.24
N LEU A 76 -1.10 15.95 -0.44
CA LEU A 76 -0.78 16.64 -1.68
C LEU A 76 -1.00 18.15 -1.47
N ILE A 77 0.07 18.91 -1.32
CA ILE A 77 0.03 20.33 -0.94
C ILE A 77 0.11 21.22 -2.18
N ASP A 78 -0.82 22.17 -2.29
CA ASP A 78 -0.94 23.20 -3.32
C ASP A 78 -0.80 22.63 -4.75
N CYS A 79 -1.70 21.74 -5.13
CA CYS A 79 -1.69 21.10 -6.46
C CYS A 79 -2.59 21.84 -7.44
N ILE A 80 -2.04 22.19 -8.61
CA ILE A 80 -2.68 23.14 -9.53
C ILE A 80 -3.85 22.54 -10.32
N ASN A 81 -3.86 21.21 -10.54
CA ASN A 81 -4.92 20.54 -11.28
C ASN A 81 -4.84 19.04 -11.06
N LYS A 82 -5.82 18.42 -10.38
CA LYS A 82 -6.10 17.00 -10.61
C LYS A 82 -7.57 16.65 -10.54
N ASN A 83 -8.07 16.28 -11.70
CA ASN A 83 -9.23 15.41 -11.81
C ASN A 83 -8.89 14.07 -11.13
N THR A 84 -9.53 13.79 -10.01
CA THR A 84 -9.31 12.57 -9.20
C THR A 84 -9.59 11.29 -10.00
N SER A 85 -10.47 11.36 -11.00
CA SER A 85 -10.77 10.25 -11.91
C SER A 85 -9.60 9.94 -12.85
N GLU A 86 -9.01 10.95 -13.48
CA GLU A 86 -7.82 10.77 -14.33
C GLU A 86 -6.62 10.29 -13.52
N LEU A 87 -6.46 10.81 -12.29
CA LEU A 87 -5.41 10.36 -11.38
C LEU A 87 -5.57 8.90 -11.01
N THR A 88 -6.78 8.48 -10.67
CA THR A 88 -7.07 7.09 -10.29
C THR A 88 -6.82 6.15 -11.47
N LEU A 89 -7.19 6.54 -12.69
CA LEU A 89 -6.89 5.78 -13.91
C LEU A 89 -5.38 5.68 -14.17
N LEU A 90 -4.64 6.78 -14.00
CA LEU A 90 -3.19 6.80 -14.14
C LEU A 90 -2.52 5.86 -13.13
N LEU A 91 -2.93 5.93 -11.85
CA LEU A 91 -2.42 5.06 -10.80
C LEU A 91 -2.75 3.58 -11.08
N ALA A 92 -3.97 3.27 -11.51
CA ALA A 92 -4.37 1.90 -11.86
C ALA A 92 -3.61 1.34 -13.07
N LYS A 93 -3.12 2.20 -13.97
CA LYS A 93 -2.36 1.82 -15.15
C LYS A 93 -0.86 1.66 -14.87
N GLU A 94 -0.27 2.59 -14.12
CA GLU A 94 1.18 2.69 -13.94
C GLU A 94 1.70 1.94 -12.69
N VAL A 95 0.84 1.70 -11.69
CA VAL A 95 1.23 1.02 -10.45
C VAL A 95 0.72 -0.43 -10.48
N ASP A 96 1.66 -1.37 -10.60
CA ASP A 96 1.32 -2.79 -10.57
C ASP A 96 0.66 -3.16 -9.22
N GLY A 97 -0.47 -3.86 -9.31
CA GLY A 97 -1.26 -4.25 -8.16
C GLY A 97 -1.91 -3.10 -7.40
N PHE A 98 -2.08 -1.90 -7.99
CA PHE A 98 -2.85 -0.80 -7.40
C PHE A 98 -4.24 -1.22 -6.94
N ASN A 99 -4.95 -1.99 -7.78
CA ASN A 99 -6.28 -2.52 -7.47
C ASN A 99 -6.31 -3.53 -6.31
N LYS A 100 -5.14 -4.01 -5.86
CA LYS A 100 -5.01 -4.91 -4.70
C LYS A 100 -4.79 -4.14 -3.39
N ILE A 101 -4.63 -2.81 -3.46
CA ILE A 101 -4.61 -1.96 -2.27
C ILE A 101 -6.05 -1.70 -1.87
N ASP A 102 -6.39 -2.09 -0.64
CA ASP A 102 -7.77 -2.01 -0.17
C ASP A 102 -8.21 -0.55 -0.05
N LEU A 103 -7.35 0.32 0.46
CA LEU A 103 -7.67 1.72 0.71
C LEU A 103 -6.49 2.65 0.38
N VAL A 104 -6.74 3.60 -0.52
CA VAL A 104 -5.83 4.70 -0.83
C VAL A 104 -6.55 5.99 -0.52
N THR A 105 -5.97 6.83 0.33
CA THR A 105 -6.49 8.16 0.66
C THR A 105 -5.56 9.22 0.11
N LEU A 106 -6.13 10.17 -0.63
CA LEU A 106 -5.44 11.33 -1.18
C LEU A 106 -6.01 12.57 -0.50
N ASP A 107 -5.23 13.23 0.34
CA ASP A 107 -5.59 14.46 1.03
C ASP A 107 -4.99 15.66 0.29
N PHE A 108 -5.83 16.39 -0.43
CA PHE A 108 -5.44 17.60 -1.14
C PHE A 108 -5.55 18.80 -0.21
N ILE A 109 -4.41 19.41 0.12
CA ILE A 109 -4.34 20.57 1.00
C ILE A 109 -4.01 21.81 0.17
N THR A 110 -4.90 22.80 0.15
CA THR A 110 -4.66 24.08 -0.52
C THR A 110 -5.15 25.20 0.38
N ASN A 111 -4.29 26.18 0.69
CA ASN A 111 -4.61 27.27 1.62
C ASN A 111 -5.19 26.80 2.97
N ASN A 112 -4.65 25.72 3.56
CA ASN A 112 -5.14 25.06 4.79
C ASN A 112 -6.54 24.42 4.68
N VAL A 113 -7.10 24.30 3.48
CA VAL A 113 -8.34 23.55 3.24
C VAL A 113 -7.96 22.15 2.78
N SER A 114 -8.39 21.13 3.54
CA SER A 114 -8.20 19.71 3.21
C SER A 114 -9.40 19.18 2.44
N ASN A 115 -9.13 18.49 1.34
CA ASN A 115 -10.11 17.77 0.54
C ASN A 115 -9.63 16.33 0.35
N LYS A 116 -10.31 15.37 0.98
CA LYS A 116 -9.92 13.97 0.96
C LYS A 116 -10.68 13.21 -0.12
N THR A 117 -9.95 12.49 -0.94
CA THR A 117 -10.50 11.51 -1.88
C THR A 117 -10.07 10.12 -1.45
N THR A 118 -11.04 9.23 -1.28
CA THR A 118 -10.80 7.84 -0.90
C THR A 118 -11.03 6.94 -2.10
N ILE A 119 -10.06 6.09 -2.39
CA ILE A 119 -10.08 5.09 -3.45
C ILE A 119 -10.03 3.72 -2.77
N LYS A 120 -11.10 2.94 -2.94
CA LYS A 120 -11.22 1.60 -2.37
C LYS A 120 -11.15 0.56 -3.48
N ASN A 121 -10.22 -0.39 -3.39
CA ASN A 121 -10.00 -1.42 -4.42
C ASN A 121 -9.89 -0.84 -5.84
N GLY A 122 -9.16 0.28 -5.99
CA GLY A 122 -8.99 0.98 -7.27
C GLY A 122 -10.20 1.80 -7.75
N LYS A 123 -11.27 1.92 -6.96
CA LYS A 123 -12.47 2.72 -7.31
C LYS A 123 -12.65 3.90 -6.36
N ILE A 124 -12.90 5.08 -6.91
CA ILE A 124 -13.23 6.27 -6.12
C ILE A 124 -14.55 6.02 -5.37
N GLN A 125 -14.55 6.31 -4.07
CA GLN A 125 -15.76 6.32 -3.24
C GLN A 125 -16.46 7.69 -3.37
N PRO A 126 -17.80 7.73 -3.50
CA PRO A 126 -18.57 8.97 -3.49
C PRO A 126 -18.59 9.64 -2.11
#